data_AF-A0AAD4C2Y6-F1
#
_entry.id   AF-A0AAD4C2Y6-F1
#
_cell.length_a   1.000
_cell.length_b   1.000
_cell.length_c   1.000
_cell.angle_alpha   90.00
_cell.angle_beta   90.00
_cell.angle_gamma   90.00
#
_symmetry.space_group_name_H-M   'P 1'
#
loop_
_entity.id
_entity.type
_entity.pdbx_description
1 polymer ?
#
loop_
_entity_poly.entity_id
_entity_poly.type
_entity_poly.pdbx_seq_one_letter_code
_entity_poly.pdbx_strand_id
1 'polypeptide(L)'
;MEEGLPTVAVTGVASRFVSQTDIEAARTRREEQWRAAYARLGQEPPPQPTEDAFDGRSLAEKLAANRAAKQEEWEEKTKLANQFRALEEDEIMFLDSIREKQAEEERLRKLQDGEELSDFRK
;
A
#
# COMPACT_ATOMS: atom_id res chain seq x y z
N MET A 1 20.14 32.74 -2.14
CA MET A 1 19.06 33.40 -1.38
C MET A 1 18.32 32.28 -0.69
N GLU A 2 18.53 32.14 0.62
CA GLU A 2 17.91 31.08 1.41
C GLU A 2 16.45 31.45 1.71
N GLU A 3 15.52 30.67 1.18
CA GLU A 3 14.09 30.76 1.48
C GLU A 3 13.87 30.15 2.87
N GLY A 4 13.82 31.02 3.89
CA GLY A 4 13.54 30.62 5.27
C GLY A 4 12.11 30.09 5.39
N LEU A 5 11.98 28.82 5.79
CA LEU A 5 10.70 28.24 6.18
C LEU A 5 10.10 29.06 7.34
N PRO A 6 8.81 29.44 7.30
CA PRO A 6 8.18 30.16 8.41
C PRO A 6 8.08 29.24 9.63
N THR A 7 8.99 29.45 10.58
CA THR A 7 8.96 28.86 11.91
C THR A 7 7.77 29.43 12.69
N VAL A 8 6.79 28.57 12.98
CA VAL A 8 5.59 28.92 13.76
C VAL A 8 5.95 28.87 15.25
N ALA A 9 6.70 29.87 15.71
CA ALA A 9 6.89 30.12 17.13
C ALA A 9 5.65 30.87 17.67
N VAL A 10 4.59 30.13 18.00
CA VAL A 10 3.32 30.68 18.51
C VAL A 10 3.26 30.45 20.02
N THR A 11 3.82 31.39 20.78
CA THR A 11 3.74 31.42 22.26
C THR A 11 2.51 32.22 22.70
N GLY A 12 1.36 31.55 22.77
CA GLY A 12 0.13 32.12 23.31
C GLY A 12 -1.13 31.48 22.74
N VAL A 13 -2.17 31.32 23.57
CA VAL A 13 -3.46 30.76 23.13
C VAL A 13 -4.15 31.68 22.11
N ALA A 14 -3.97 33.00 22.25
CA ALA A 14 -4.55 34.00 21.34
C ALA A 14 -3.98 33.94 19.91
N SER A 15 -2.74 33.49 19.72
CA SER A 15 -2.10 33.37 18.41
C SER A 15 -2.41 32.06 17.69
N ARG A 16 -3.30 31.22 18.25
CA ARG A 16 -3.81 30.00 17.61
C ARG A 16 -5.19 30.17 16.95
N PHE A 17 -5.89 31.27 17.25
CA PHE A 17 -7.19 31.55 16.66
C PHE A 17 -7.01 32.48 15.45
N VAL A 18 -7.56 32.07 14.32
CA VAL A 18 -7.57 32.87 13.08
C VAL A 18 -9.00 33.37 12.87
N SER A 19 -9.16 34.67 12.62
CA SER A 19 -10.50 35.22 12.37
C SER A 19 -10.99 34.83 10.97
N GLN A 20 -12.31 34.80 10.78
CA GLN A 20 -12.92 34.54 9.48
C GLN A 20 -12.40 35.51 8.42
N THR A 21 -12.22 36.78 8.77
CA THR A 21 -11.69 37.81 7.87
C THR A 21 -10.24 37.56 7.46
N ASP A 22 -9.41 37.04 8.38
CA ASP A 22 -8.03 36.67 8.05
C ASP A 22 -7.97 35.48 7.10
N ILE A 23 -8.87 34.51 7.25
CA ILE A 23 -9.00 33.35 6.36
C ILE A 23 -9.41 33.81 4.96
N GLU A 24 -10.40 34.68 4.85
CA GLU A 24 -10.87 35.23 3.57
C GLU A 24 -9.76 36.04 2.88
N ALA A 25 -9.07 36.93 3.61
CA ALA A 25 -7.95 37.69 3.07
C ALA A 25 -6.75 36.81 2.67
N ALA A 26 -6.55 35.67 3.32
CA ALA A 26 -5.54 34.70 2.91
C ALA A 26 -5.96 33.92 1.65
N ARG A 27 -7.24 33.58 1.51
CA ARG A 27 -7.81 32.94 0.31
C ARG A 27 -7.69 33.84 -0.92
N THR A 28 -8.09 35.11 -0.80
CA THR A 28 -7.99 36.07 -1.92
C THR A 28 -6.55 36.27 -2.39
N ARG A 29 -5.60 36.45 -1.46
CA ARG A 29 -4.17 36.55 -1.79
C ARG A 29 -3.66 35.32 -2.52
N ARG A 30 -4.09 34.13 -2.11
CA ARG A 30 -3.72 32.87 -2.78
C ARG A 30 -4.30 32.78 -4.19
N GLU A 31 -5.57 33.16 -4.37
CA GLU A 31 -6.23 33.18 -5.67
C GLU A 31 -5.59 34.19 -6.64
N GLU A 32 -5.21 35.37 -6.15
CA GLU A 32 -4.48 36.38 -6.92
C GLU A 32 -3.12 35.86 -7.38
N GLN A 33 -2.35 35.25 -6.47
CA GLN A 33 -1.04 34.65 -6.79
C GLN A 33 -1.18 33.50 -7.79
N TRP A 34 -2.20 32.66 -7.62
CA TRP A 34 -2.54 31.58 -8.54
C TRP A 34 -2.83 32.14 -9.94
N ARG A 35 -3.76 33.09 -10.04
CA ARG A 35 -4.12 33.72 -11.31
C ARG A 35 -2.93 34.38 -11.99
N ALA A 36 -2.08 35.08 -11.23
CA ALA A 36 -0.87 35.70 -11.75
C ALA A 36 0.15 34.66 -12.27
N ALA A 37 0.30 33.53 -11.61
CA ALA A 37 1.19 32.45 -12.04
C ALA A 37 0.74 31.85 -13.40
N TYR A 38 -0.56 31.60 -13.56
CA TYR A 38 -1.12 31.09 -14.82
C TYR A 38 -1.07 32.12 -15.95
N ALA A 39 -1.34 33.40 -15.64
CA ALA A 39 -1.18 34.49 -16.60
C ALA A 39 0.26 34.60 -17.13
N ARG A 40 1.27 34.39 -16.26
CA ARG A 40 2.68 34.33 -16.67
C ARG A 40 2.98 33.14 -17.58
N LEU A 41 2.29 32.02 -17.39
CA LEU A 41 2.46 30.80 -18.19
C LEU A 41 1.73 30.89 -19.55
N GLY A 42 0.87 31.89 -19.75
CA GLY A 42 0.05 32.03 -20.97
C GLY A 42 -1.02 30.96 -21.11
N GLN A 43 -1.37 30.28 -20.01
CA GLN A 43 -2.39 29.24 -19.96
C GLN A 43 -3.57 29.73 -19.11
N GLU A 44 -4.78 29.34 -19.49
CA GLU A 44 -5.96 29.61 -18.67
C GLU A 44 -5.87 28.78 -17.38
N PRO A 45 -6.13 29.38 -16.20
CA PRO A 45 -6.19 28.62 -14.96
C PRO A 45 -7.23 27.50 -15.10
N PRO A 46 -6.92 26.26 -14.65
CA PRO A 46 -7.92 25.21 -14.61
C PRO A 46 -9.10 25.66 -13.73
N PRO A 47 -10.32 25.16 -14.02
CA PRO A 47 -11.50 25.48 -13.21
C PRO A 47 -11.19 25.17 -11.74
N GLN A 48 -11.57 26.09 -10.85
CA GLN A 48 -11.37 25.88 -9.42
C GLN A 48 -12.03 24.56 -9.02
N PRO A 49 -11.34 23.72 -8.24
CA PRO A 49 -11.95 22.50 -7.73
C PRO A 49 -13.22 22.92 -6.97
N THR A 50 -14.36 22.40 -7.41
CA THR A 50 -15.61 22.57 -6.69
C THR A 50 -15.40 22.08 -5.27
N GLU A 51 -15.66 22.91 -4.27
CA GLU A 51 -15.68 22.49 -2.88
C GLU A 51 -16.51 21.20 -2.80
N ASP A 52 -15.88 20.11 -2.34
CA ASP A 52 -16.54 18.81 -2.28
C ASP A 52 -17.88 18.96 -1.57
N ALA A 53 -18.95 18.41 -2.18
CA ALA A 53 -20.28 18.45 -1.60
C ALA A 53 -20.19 18.01 -0.13
N PHE A 54 -20.72 18.84 0.77
CA PHE A 54 -20.63 18.61 2.21
C PHE A 54 -21.05 17.18 2.55
N ASP A 55 -20.07 16.36 2.87
CA ASP A 55 -20.31 14.97 3.21
C ASP A 55 -20.85 14.91 4.65
N GLY A 56 -22.15 14.63 4.75
CA GLY A 56 -22.89 14.52 6.00
C GLY A 56 -22.48 13.33 6.87
N ARG A 57 -21.58 12.46 6.41
CA ARG A 57 -21.01 11.40 7.24
C ARG A 57 -20.15 11.97 8.36
N SER A 58 -20.19 11.28 9.49
CA SER A 58 -19.35 11.58 10.64
C SER A 58 -17.87 11.44 10.30
N LEU A 59 -17.01 12.13 11.05
CA LEU A 59 -15.56 12.00 10.91
C LEU A 59 -15.10 10.54 11.13
N ALA A 60 -15.76 9.81 12.03
CA ALA A 60 -15.45 8.41 12.31
C ALA A 60 -15.65 7.52 11.06
N GLU A 61 -16.77 7.70 10.36
CA GLU A 61 -17.07 6.98 9.11
C GLU A 61 -16.07 7.33 8.00
N LYS A 62 -15.70 8.60 7.86
CA LYS A 62 -14.68 9.04 6.89
C LYS A 62 -13.31 8.39 7.17
N LEU A 63 -12.90 8.35 8.44
CA LEU A 63 -11.64 7.73 8.85
C LEU A 63 -11.66 6.20 8.70
N ALA A 64 -12.82 5.57 8.92
CA ALA A 64 -12.99 4.14 8.69
C ALA A 64 -12.90 3.80 7.20
N ALA A 65 -13.58 4.57 6.35
CA ALA A 65 -13.53 4.41 4.90
C ALA A 65 -12.11 4.60 4.35
N ASN A 66 -11.37 5.62 4.83
CA ASN A 66 -9.98 5.84 4.40
C ASN A 66 -9.05 4.70 4.82
N ARG A 67 -9.26 4.14 6.03
CA ARG A 67 -8.51 2.98 6.50
C ARG A 67 -8.81 1.74 5.67
N ALA A 68 -10.08 1.47 5.40
CA ALA A 68 -10.51 0.33 4.59
C ALA A 68 -9.94 0.43 3.17
N ALA A 69 -10.04 1.59 2.53
CA ALA A 69 -9.48 1.82 1.19
C ALA A 69 -7.96 1.59 1.15
N LYS A 70 -7.21 2.11 2.13
CA LYS A 70 -5.76 1.86 2.22
C LYS A 70 -5.44 0.40 2.42
N GLN A 71 -6.23 -0.30 3.23
CA GLN A 71 -6.04 -1.73 3.48
C GLN A 71 -6.30 -2.54 2.21
N GLU A 72 -7.39 -2.26 1.51
CA GLU A 72 -7.73 -2.91 0.24
C GLU A 72 -6.67 -2.66 -0.84
N GLU A 73 -6.18 -1.43 -0.97
CA GLU A 73 -5.08 -1.11 -1.88
C GLU A 73 -3.79 -1.85 -1.53
N TRP A 74 -3.48 -1.99 -0.24
CA TRP A 74 -2.30 -2.71 0.21
C TRP A 74 -2.45 -4.21 -0.03
N GLU A 75 -3.63 -4.77 0.24
CA GLU A 75 -3.95 -6.16 -0.01
C GLU A 75 -3.88 -6.47 -1.49
N GLU A 76 -4.50 -5.69 -2.37
CA GLU A 76 -4.44 -5.93 -3.82
C GLU A 76 -3.01 -5.83 -4.37
N LYS A 77 -2.20 -4.86 -3.90
CA LYS A 77 -0.78 -4.76 -4.28
C LYS A 77 0.04 -5.96 -3.78
N THR A 78 -0.26 -6.46 -2.60
CA THR A 78 0.51 -7.54 -1.95
C THR A 78 -0.02 -8.93 -2.31
N LYS A 79 -1.26 -9.04 -2.79
CA LYS A 79 -1.94 -10.30 -3.16
C LYS A 79 -1.18 -11.08 -4.22
N LEU A 80 -0.63 -10.40 -5.22
CA LEU A 80 0.21 -11.03 -6.24
C LEU A 80 1.61 -11.33 -5.72
N ALA A 81 2.16 -10.48 -4.83
CA ALA A 81 3.46 -10.72 -4.22
C ALA A 81 3.45 -11.94 -3.28
N ASN A 82 2.35 -12.17 -2.57
CA ASN A 82 2.18 -13.30 -1.66
C ASN A 82 1.93 -14.64 -2.37
N GLN A 83 1.51 -14.63 -3.64
CA GLN A 83 1.30 -15.87 -4.40
C GLN A 83 2.61 -16.58 -4.73
N PHE A 84 3.70 -15.82 -4.91
CA PHE A 84 5.00 -16.35 -5.27
C PHE A 84 6.04 -15.83 -4.27
N ARG A 85 6.25 -16.61 -3.21
CA ARG A 85 7.34 -16.40 -2.27
C ARG A 85 8.42 -17.46 -2.43
N ALA A 86 9.64 -17.14 -2.02
CA ALA A 86 10.67 -18.15 -1.86
C ALA A 86 10.26 -19.17 -0.79
N LEU A 87 10.65 -20.43 -1.00
CA LEU A 87 10.51 -21.47 0.01
C LEU A 87 11.46 -21.16 1.18
N GLU A 88 10.96 -21.32 2.40
CA GLU A 88 11.76 -21.25 3.61
C GLU A 88 12.61 -22.52 3.76
N GLU A 89 13.67 -22.46 4.56
CA GLU A 89 14.61 -23.58 4.73
C GLU A 89 13.91 -24.85 5.23
N ASP A 90 12.99 -24.71 6.19
CA ASP A 90 12.20 -25.83 6.73
C ASP A 90 11.29 -26.47 5.66
N GLU A 91 10.78 -25.67 4.72
CA GLU A 91 9.89 -26.13 3.65
C GLU A 91 10.67 -26.89 2.58
N ILE A 92 11.91 -26.45 2.30
CA ILE A 92 12.84 -27.16 1.42
C ILE A 92 13.18 -28.52 2.03
N MET A 93 13.56 -28.55 3.32
CA MET A 93 13.87 -29.80 4.03
C MET A 93 12.69 -30.76 4.05
N PHE A 94 11.47 -30.25 4.23
CA PHE A 94 10.25 -31.05 4.13
C PHE A 94 10.08 -31.68 2.75
N LEU A 95 10.26 -30.92 1.66
CA LEU A 95 10.15 -31.45 0.30
C LEU A 95 11.23 -32.50 -0.02
N ASP A 96 12.45 -32.32 0.49
CA ASP A 96 13.52 -33.31 0.33
C ASP A 96 13.20 -34.60 1.10
N SER A 97 12.63 -34.51 2.30
CA SER A 97 12.17 -35.69 3.06
C SER A 97 11.08 -36.48 2.33
N ILE A 98 10.16 -35.79 1.63
CA ILE A 98 9.12 -36.42 0.82
C ILE A 98 9.74 -37.15 -0.37
N ARG A 99 10.72 -36.53 -1.04
CA ARG A 99 11.44 -37.13 -2.17
C ARG A 99 12.22 -38.37 -1.76
N GLU A 100 12.93 -38.30 -0.65
CA GLU A 100 13.68 -39.43 -0.11
C GLU A 100 12.74 -40.61 0.19
N LYS A 101 11.63 -40.34 0.89
CA LYS A 101 10.62 -41.35 1.20
C LYS A 101 10.03 -42.00 -0.07
N GLN A 102 9.69 -41.21 -1.09
CA GLN A 102 9.18 -41.74 -2.36
C GLN A 102 10.21 -42.63 -3.07
N ALA A 103 11.49 -42.24 -3.06
CA ALA A 103 12.56 -43.02 -3.65
C ALA A 103 12.81 -44.34 -2.89
N GLU A 104 12.72 -44.32 -1.56
CA GLU A 104 12.82 -45.54 -0.75
C GLU A 104 11.65 -46.50 -1.01
N GLU A 105 10.43 -45.99 -1.08
CA GLU A 105 9.24 -46.78 -1.40
C GLU A 105 9.35 -47.41 -2.80
N GLU A 106 9.81 -46.65 -3.80
CA GLU A 106 10.04 -47.18 -5.15
C GLU A 106 11.16 -48.23 -5.16
N ARG A 107 12.25 -48.01 -4.41
CA ARG A 107 13.35 -48.98 -4.29
C ARG A 107 12.86 -50.28 -3.65
N LEU A 108 12.09 -50.18 -2.58
CA LEU A 108 11.54 -51.34 -1.89
C LEU A 108 10.59 -52.12 -2.81
N ARG A 109 9.74 -51.42 -3.55
CA ARG A 109 8.84 -52.02 -4.53
C ARG A 109 9.60 -52.78 -5.63
N LYS A 110 10.65 -52.17 -6.20
CA LYS A 110 11.50 -52.84 -7.20
C LYS A 110 12.21 -54.08 -6.66
N LEU A 111 12.62 -54.05 -5.39
CA LEU A 111 13.24 -55.21 -4.73
C LEU A 111 12.22 -56.34 -4.55
N GLN A 112 11.01 -56.03 -4.06
CA GLN A 112 9.92 -57.00 -3.91
C GLN A 112 9.51 -57.59 -5.26
N ASP A 113 9.26 -56.75 -6.27
CA ASP A 113 8.93 -57.19 -7.62
C ASP A 113 10.04 -58.10 -8.21
N GLY A 114 11.31 -57.78 -7.93
CA GLY A 114 12.46 -58.58 -8.36
C GLY A 114 12.56 -59.95 -7.66
N GLU A 115 12.26 -60.00 -6.37
CA GLU A 115 12.22 -61.24 -5.59
C GLU A 115 11.11 -62.17 -6.09
N GLU A 116 9.89 -61.66 -6.25
CA GLU A 116 8.74 -62.41 -6.78
C GLU A 116 9.01 -62.97 -8.18
N LEU A 117 9.60 -62.16 -9.07
CA LEU A 117 9.99 -62.61 -10.41
C LEU A 117 11.09 -63.68 -10.39
N SER A 118 12.01 -63.62 -9.41
CA SER A 118 13.07 -64.61 -9.26
C SER A 118 12.54 -65.95 -8.75
N ASP A 119 11.57 -65.92 -7.83
CA ASP A 119 10.90 -67.11 -7.30
C ASP A 119 10.00 -67.75 -8.35
N PHE A 120 9.32 -66.98 -9.20
CA PHE A 120 8.56 -67.52 -10.33
C PHE A 120 9.43 -68.22 -11.39
N ARG A 121 10.69 -67.81 -11.53
CA ARG A 121 11.63 -68.36 -12.53
C ARG A 121 12.40 -69.60 -12.05
N LYS A 122 12.36 -69.92 -10.75
CA LYS A 122 12.93 -71.16 -10.20
C LYS A 122 11.97 -72.32 -10.35
#